data_AF-A0A0D8XIN2-F1
#
_entry.id   AF-A0A0D8XIN2-F1
#
_cell.length_a   1.000
_cell.length_b   1.000
_cell.length_c   1.000
_cell.angle_alpha   90.00
_cell.angle_beta   90.00
_cell.angle_gamma   90.00
#
_symmetry.space_group_name_H-M   'P 1'
#
loop_
_entity.id
_entity.type
_entity.pdbx_description
1 polymer ?
#
loop_
_entity_poly.entity_id
_entity_poly.type
_entity_poly.pdbx_seq_one_letter_code
_entity_poly.pdbx_strand_id
1 'polypeptide(L)'
;MADVLGVIAIIFFYVLILVVGIWAGRKTKNAKECAADHVGAHTEEVMLAGRNIGTLVGIFTMTATWVGGAYINGTAEALYNGGVLGCQAPIGYALSLIMGGLLFAKKMRNEGYVTMLDPFQIKYGQRVGGLMFIPALLGEVFWSAAILSALGATLSVILRIDMNISVVISALIAVVYTFTGGLYAVAYTDVVQLFCIFVGLWVCVPAALLHYATKDLRRNAEDWLGEIGGFKETSLWIDCMLLLIFGGIPWQVYFQRVLSSRTSSGAQNLSFVAGIGCLLMAVPPALIGAIARNTDWRLTDYSPWNNGTKIEAIPEDKRNMVVPLVFQYLTPKWVAFIGTQYVLSVCFLSCCIFFNY
;
A
#
# COMPACT_ATOMS: atom_id res chain seq x y z
N MET A 1 -27.70 -9.85 -9.67
CA MET A 1 -27.80 -9.72 -8.20
C MET A 1 -26.44 -9.33 -7.68
N ALA A 2 -26.35 -8.29 -6.85
CA ALA A 2 -25.11 -8.01 -6.11
C ALA A 2 -24.75 -9.24 -5.29
N ASP A 3 -23.47 -9.58 -5.17
CA ASP A 3 -23.03 -10.63 -4.25
C ASP A 3 -23.35 -10.16 -2.84
N VAL A 4 -24.48 -10.62 -2.29
CA VAL A 4 -24.99 -10.25 -0.95
C VAL A 4 -23.88 -10.45 0.09
N LEU A 5 -23.08 -11.49 -0.09
CA LEU A 5 -21.92 -11.78 0.72
C LEU A 5 -20.85 -10.68 0.63
N GLY A 6 -20.49 -10.24 -0.58
CA GLY A 6 -19.50 -9.16 -0.78
C GLY A 6 -19.95 -7.82 -0.20
N VAL A 7 -21.24 -7.50 -0.31
CA VAL A 7 -21.82 -6.28 0.29
C VAL A 7 -21.79 -6.34 1.82
N ILE A 8 -22.09 -7.49 2.42
CA ILE A 8 -21.97 -7.68 3.87
C ILE A 8 -20.52 -7.54 4.34
N ALA A 9 -19.55 -8.08 3.59
CA ALA A 9 -18.13 -7.94 3.88
C ALA A 9 -17.70 -6.46 3.94
N ILE A 10 -18.09 -5.71 2.90
CA ILE A 10 -17.86 -4.28 2.78
C ILE A 10 -18.43 -3.55 4.00
N ILE A 11 -19.72 -3.70 4.26
CA ILE A 11 -20.38 -2.96 5.34
C ILE A 11 -19.71 -3.28 6.68
N PHE A 12 -19.42 -4.56 6.94
CA PHE A 12 -18.69 -4.98 8.13
C PHE A 12 -17.30 -4.33 8.21
N PHE A 13 -16.56 -4.26 7.10
CA PHE A 13 -15.24 -3.65 7.05
C PHE A 13 -15.26 -2.15 7.35
N TYR A 14 -16.15 -1.42 6.67
CA TYR A 14 -16.30 0.01 6.87
C TYR A 14 -16.76 0.34 8.29
N VAL A 15 -17.69 -0.44 8.84
CA VAL A 15 -18.11 -0.32 10.24
C VAL A 15 -16.93 -0.58 11.17
N LEU A 16 -16.12 -1.61 10.93
CA LEU A 16 -14.95 -1.92 11.75
C LEU A 16 -13.94 -0.76 11.72
N ILE A 17 -13.60 -0.24 10.54
CA ILE A 17 -12.70 0.93 10.41
C ILE A 17 -13.27 2.14 11.12
N LEU A 18 -14.55 2.45 10.92
CA LEU A 18 -15.20 3.60 11.57
C LEU A 18 -15.23 3.44 13.09
N VAL A 19 -15.53 2.25 13.61
CA VAL A 19 -15.53 1.98 15.04
C VAL A 19 -14.12 2.13 15.63
N VAL A 20 -13.10 1.56 14.98
CA VAL A 20 -11.70 1.68 15.41
C VAL A 20 -11.24 3.14 15.34
N GLY A 21 -11.57 3.86 14.26
CA GLY A 21 -11.23 5.26 14.07
C GLY A 21 -11.89 6.18 15.10
N ILE A 22 -13.19 6.00 15.36
CA ILE A 22 -13.92 6.76 16.39
C ILE A 22 -13.42 6.41 17.79
N TRP A 23 -13.15 5.13 18.08
CA TRP A 23 -12.61 4.69 19.36
C TRP A 23 -11.21 5.28 19.61
N ALA A 24 -10.32 5.24 18.62
CA ALA A 24 -8.98 5.83 18.69
C ALA A 24 -9.05 7.36 18.83
N GLY A 25 -9.94 8.01 18.08
CA GLY A 25 -10.18 9.45 18.17
C GLY A 25 -10.72 9.89 19.53
N ARG A 26 -11.66 9.13 20.12
CA ARG A 26 -12.20 9.37 21.48
C ARG A 26 -11.16 9.15 22.57
N LYS A 27 -10.36 8.08 22.48
CA LYS A 27 -9.26 7.82 23.43
C LYS A 27 -8.23 8.96 23.41
N THR A 28 -8.01 9.57 22.25
CA THR A 28 -7.12 10.72 22.09
C THR A 28 -7.72 12.00 22.66
N LYS A 29 -9.02 12.28 22.45
CA LYS A 29 -9.71 13.43 23.09
C LYS A 29 -9.68 13.34 24.62
N ASN A 30 -9.94 12.15 25.17
CA ASN A 30 -9.90 11.92 26.62
C ASN A 30 -8.47 12.04 27.19
N ALA A 31 -7.44 11.67 26.40
CA ALA A 31 -6.04 11.87 26.79
C ALA A 31 -5.61 13.36 26.71
N LYS A 32 -6.16 14.12 25.75
CA LYS A 32 -5.95 15.57 25.61
C LYS A 32 -6.61 16.38 26.74
N GLU A 33 -7.77 15.94 27.23
CA GLU A 33 -8.43 16.57 28.39
C GLU A 33 -7.66 16.41 29.70
N CYS A 34 -6.84 15.36 29.85
CA CYS A 34 -5.94 15.20 31.00
C CYS A 34 -4.61 15.97 30.91
N ALA A 35 -4.27 16.55 29.75
CA ALA A 35 -2.97 17.18 29.47
C ALA A 35 -3.06 18.69 29.16
N ALA A 36 -4.23 19.30 29.38
CA ALA A 36 -4.49 20.70 29.08
C ALA A 36 -3.86 21.63 30.12
N ASP A 37 -2.55 21.92 29.98
CA ASP A 37 -1.94 23.04 30.72
C ASP A 37 -0.92 23.89 29.90
N HIS A 38 -0.68 23.61 28.61
CA HIS A 38 0.26 24.41 27.80
C HIS A 38 -0.29 24.82 26.42
N VAL A 39 -0.65 26.10 26.31
CA VAL A 39 -1.44 26.75 25.24
C VAL A 39 -0.65 27.04 23.94
N GLY A 40 0.53 26.46 23.73
CA GLY A 40 1.40 26.77 22.57
C GLY A 40 1.45 25.73 21.43
N ALA A 41 0.94 24.51 21.65
CA ALA A 41 1.35 23.32 20.88
C ALA A 41 0.31 22.78 19.88
N HIS A 42 -0.75 23.55 19.54
CA HIS A 42 -1.88 23.00 18.77
C HIS A 42 -1.54 22.55 17.34
N THR A 43 -0.62 23.21 16.65
CA THR A 43 -0.24 22.83 15.27
C THR A 43 0.79 21.69 15.26
N GLU A 44 1.76 21.72 16.17
CA GLU A 44 2.75 20.64 16.32
C GLU A 44 2.13 19.34 16.83
N GLU A 45 1.15 19.39 17.75
CA GLU A 45 0.52 18.18 18.26
C GLU A 45 -0.46 17.52 17.26
N VAL A 46 -1.08 18.33 16.39
CA VAL A 46 -1.93 17.84 15.30
C VAL A 46 -1.07 17.30 14.14
N MET A 47 0.08 17.93 13.84
CA MET A 47 0.99 17.48 12.78
C MET A 47 1.95 16.34 13.21
N LEU A 48 2.32 16.23 14.49
CA LEU A 48 3.33 15.28 14.99
C LEU A 48 2.79 14.24 15.97
N ALA A 49 1.46 14.17 16.16
CA ALA A 49 0.80 13.26 17.11
C ALA A 49 1.57 13.15 18.44
N GLY A 50 1.87 14.29 19.05
CA GLY A 50 2.43 14.40 20.41
C GLY A 50 3.73 13.61 20.67
N ARG A 51 4.49 13.23 19.63
CA ARG A 51 5.74 12.44 19.75
C ARG A 51 5.58 11.11 20.52
N ASN A 52 4.37 10.66 20.84
CA ASN A 52 4.09 9.51 21.72
C ASN A 52 3.32 8.40 21.02
N ILE A 53 3.14 8.47 19.69
CA ILE A 53 2.84 7.28 18.91
C ILE A 53 3.98 6.30 19.21
N GLY A 54 3.67 5.21 19.92
CA GLY A 54 4.67 4.21 20.28
C GLY A 54 5.44 3.82 19.03
N THR A 55 6.76 3.73 19.13
CA THR A 55 7.68 3.46 18.00
C THR A 55 7.20 2.30 17.13
N LEU A 56 6.56 1.31 17.74
CA LEU A 56 5.90 0.18 17.08
C LEU A 56 4.79 0.59 16.09
N VAL A 57 3.86 1.47 16.50
CA VAL A 57 2.78 1.96 15.64
C VAL A 57 3.37 2.77 14.49
N GLY A 58 4.38 3.59 14.76
CA GLY A 58 5.12 4.30 13.70
C GLY A 58 5.73 3.36 12.67
N ILE A 59 6.34 2.24 13.10
CA ILE A 59 6.93 1.24 12.20
C ILE A 59 5.85 0.63 11.31
N PHE A 60 4.76 0.16 11.92
CA PHE A 60 3.68 -0.47 11.16
C PHE A 60 3.00 0.48 10.20
N THR A 61 2.73 1.71 10.63
CA THR A 61 2.19 2.71 9.71
C THR A 61 3.21 2.94 8.59
N MET A 62 4.50 3.12 8.89
CA MET A 62 5.54 3.39 7.89
C MET A 62 5.60 2.28 6.84
N THR A 63 5.50 1.02 7.24
CA THR A 63 5.34 -0.11 6.31
C THR A 63 4.04 -0.01 5.52
N ALA A 64 2.92 0.31 6.18
CA ALA A 64 1.60 0.42 5.56
C ALA A 64 1.53 1.50 4.45
N THR A 65 2.34 2.56 4.54
CA THR A 65 2.45 3.59 3.47
C THR A 65 2.94 3.04 2.15
N TRP A 66 3.87 2.09 2.20
CA TRP A 66 4.45 1.51 0.99
C TRP A 66 3.69 0.28 0.54
N VAL A 67 3.12 -0.47 1.49
CA VAL A 67 2.32 -1.68 1.22
C VAL A 67 0.89 -1.29 0.85
N GLY A 68 0.73 -0.74 -0.35
CA GLY A 68 -0.55 -0.35 -0.94
C GLY A 68 -1.04 -1.26 -2.09
N GLY A 69 -2.11 -0.84 -2.77
CA GLY A 69 -2.78 -1.65 -3.82
C GLY A 69 -1.90 -1.88 -5.02
N ALA A 70 -1.29 -0.80 -5.48
CA ALA A 70 -0.30 -0.84 -6.54
C ALA A 70 0.91 -1.70 -6.16
N TYR A 71 1.36 -1.65 -4.91
CA TYR A 71 2.50 -2.45 -4.45
C TYR A 71 2.20 -3.94 -4.55
N ILE A 72 1.07 -4.38 -4.00
CA ILE A 72 0.75 -5.80 -3.88
C ILE A 72 0.31 -6.37 -5.24
N ASN A 73 -0.60 -5.69 -5.95
CA ASN A 73 -1.06 -6.12 -7.27
C ASN A 73 0.08 -6.04 -8.29
N GLY A 74 0.87 -4.95 -8.28
CA GLY A 74 2.00 -4.76 -9.17
C GLY A 74 3.13 -5.77 -8.92
N THR A 75 3.36 -6.19 -7.66
CA THR A 75 4.33 -7.26 -7.36
C THR A 75 3.89 -8.59 -7.97
N ALA A 76 2.62 -8.96 -7.82
CA ALA A 76 2.09 -10.20 -8.36
C ALA A 76 2.05 -10.19 -9.90
N GLU A 77 1.68 -9.06 -10.51
CA GLU A 77 1.70 -8.86 -11.95
C GLU A 77 3.13 -8.95 -12.51
N ALA A 78 4.08 -8.26 -11.88
CA ALA A 78 5.47 -8.28 -12.29
C ALA A 78 6.07 -9.69 -12.20
N LEU A 79 5.73 -10.46 -11.16
CA LEU A 79 6.14 -11.86 -11.07
C LEU A 79 5.49 -12.73 -12.14
N TYR A 80 4.21 -12.49 -12.42
CA TYR A 80 3.48 -13.22 -13.46
C TYR A 80 4.12 -12.99 -14.84
N ASN A 81 4.53 -11.75 -15.15
CA ASN A 81 5.16 -11.38 -16.42
C ASN A 81 6.63 -11.81 -16.52
N GLY A 82 7.46 -11.37 -15.58
CA GLY A 82 8.92 -11.43 -15.67
C GLY A 82 9.59 -12.35 -14.65
N GLY A 83 8.83 -13.12 -13.87
CA GLY A 83 9.39 -13.95 -12.80
C GLY A 83 9.96 -13.12 -11.64
N VAL A 84 10.76 -13.76 -10.78
CA VAL A 84 11.37 -13.14 -9.58
C VAL A 84 12.24 -11.95 -9.95
N LEU A 85 12.93 -12.00 -11.09
CA LEU A 85 13.71 -10.88 -11.62
C LEU A 85 12.83 -9.67 -12.02
N GLY A 86 11.57 -9.89 -12.37
CA GLY A 86 10.58 -8.83 -12.59
C GLY A 86 10.13 -8.11 -11.31
N CYS A 87 10.27 -8.73 -10.13
CA CYS A 87 9.88 -8.14 -8.84
C CYS A 87 10.88 -7.11 -8.29
N GLN A 88 11.28 -6.15 -9.13
CA GLN A 88 12.14 -5.05 -8.73
C GLN A 88 11.47 -4.07 -7.75
N ALA A 89 10.15 -3.88 -7.85
CA ALA A 89 9.43 -2.87 -7.07
C ALA A 89 9.56 -3.07 -5.54
N PRO A 90 9.30 -4.27 -4.97
CA PRO A 90 9.53 -4.53 -3.56
C PRO A 90 10.95 -4.26 -3.07
N ILE A 91 11.94 -4.69 -3.84
CA ILE A 91 13.35 -4.59 -3.48
C ILE A 91 13.81 -3.13 -3.57
N GLY A 92 13.42 -2.43 -4.64
CA GLY A 92 13.72 -1.02 -4.84
C GLY A 92 13.15 -0.14 -3.72
N TYR A 93 11.88 -0.36 -3.34
CA TYR A 93 11.27 0.38 -2.23
C TYR A 93 11.90 0.06 -0.87
N ALA A 94 12.21 -1.21 -0.60
CA ALA A 94 12.91 -1.57 0.63
C ALA A 94 14.30 -0.93 0.72
N LEU A 95 15.05 -0.92 -0.38
CA LEU A 95 16.35 -0.25 -0.46
C LEU A 95 16.21 1.26 -0.34
N SER A 96 15.18 1.87 -0.93
CA SER A 96 14.89 3.31 -0.78
C SER A 96 14.70 3.70 0.69
N LEU A 97 13.99 2.87 1.47
CA LEU A 97 13.77 3.08 2.90
C LEU A 97 15.06 2.92 3.71
N ILE A 98 15.83 1.87 3.43
CA ILE A 98 17.10 1.59 4.09
C ILE A 98 18.11 2.72 3.81
N MET A 99 18.25 3.12 2.55
CA MET A 99 19.15 4.21 2.14
C MET A 99 18.67 5.57 2.66
N GLY A 100 17.37 5.85 2.58
CA GLY A 100 16.75 7.04 3.15
C GLY A 100 16.98 7.14 4.66
N GLY A 101 16.91 6.01 5.37
CA GLY A 101 17.18 5.90 6.80
C GLY A 101 18.65 6.13 7.16
N LEU A 102 19.57 5.56 6.38
CA LEU A 102 21.00 5.65 6.63
C LEU A 102 21.56 7.05 6.31
N LEU A 103 21.19 7.59 5.15
CA LEU A 103 21.79 8.83 4.61
C LEU A 103 21.05 10.09 5.10
N PHE A 104 19.72 10.09 5.04
CA PHE A 104 18.94 11.32 5.20
C PHE A 104 18.25 11.42 6.56
N ALA A 105 17.68 10.33 7.10
CA ALA A 105 16.86 10.39 8.31
C ALA A 105 17.60 10.98 9.53
N LYS A 106 18.84 10.54 9.77
CA LYS A 106 19.65 11.04 10.90
C LYS A 106 19.99 12.53 10.75
N LYS A 107 20.42 12.95 9.56
CA LYS A 107 20.81 14.35 9.29
C LYS A 107 19.59 15.27 9.35
N MET A 108 18.51 14.87 8.68
CA MET A 108 17.25 15.63 8.67
C MET A 108 16.69 15.84 10.07
N ARG A 109 16.75 14.80 10.92
CA ARG A 109 16.22 14.88 12.28
C ARG A 109 17.09 15.72 13.21
N ASN A 110 18.41 15.61 13.11
CA ASN A 110 19.35 16.35 13.95
C ASN A 110 19.29 17.87 13.71
N GLU A 111 19.01 18.29 12.47
CA GLU A 111 18.85 19.70 12.11
C GLU A 111 17.44 20.25 12.46
N GLY A 112 16.52 19.40 12.91
CA GLY A 112 15.18 19.83 13.35
C GLY A 112 14.25 20.27 12.22
N TYR A 113 14.46 19.81 10.99
CA TYR A 113 13.56 20.10 9.88
C TYR A 113 12.15 19.53 10.12
N VAL A 114 11.15 20.20 9.56
CA VAL A 114 9.72 19.84 9.63
C VAL A 114 9.24 19.30 8.28
N THR A 115 9.81 19.78 7.17
CA THR A 115 9.47 19.33 5.82
C THR A 115 10.69 18.83 5.06
N MET A 116 10.44 18.01 4.02
CA MET A 116 11.50 17.60 3.09
C MET A 116 12.15 18.78 2.36
N LEU A 117 11.41 19.89 2.19
CA LEU A 117 11.84 21.05 1.41
C LEU A 117 12.64 22.06 2.25
N ASP A 118 12.63 21.96 3.58
CA ASP A 118 13.32 22.90 4.48
C ASP A 118 14.83 23.05 4.17
N PRO A 119 15.61 21.97 3.94
CA PRO A 119 17.03 22.10 3.61
C PRO A 119 17.25 22.88 2.31
N PHE A 120 16.36 22.69 1.33
CA PHE A 120 16.43 23.39 0.04
C PHE A 120 16.01 24.85 0.19
N GLN A 121 15.01 25.13 1.02
CA GLN A 121 14.55 26.47 1.31
C GLN A 121 15.62 27.30 2.03
N ILE A 122 16.36 26.69 2.97
CA ILE A 122 17.46 27.36 3.69
C ILE A 122 18.66 27.62 2.76
N LYS A 123 19.00 26.66 1.89
CA LYS A 123 20.17 26.77 1.01
C LYS A 123 19.93 27.65 -0.22
N TYR A 124 18.75 27.58 -0.84
CA TYR A 124 18.45 28.23 -2.12
C TYR A 124 17.42 29.37 -1.99
N GLY A 125 16.89 29.60 -0.80
CA GLY A 125 15.90 30.64 -0.51
C GLY A 125 14.45 30.22 -0.75
N GLN A 126 13.52 31.03 -0.23
CA GLN A 126 12.07 30.75 -0.26
C GLN A 126 11.48 30.57 -1.66
N ARG A 127 12.04 31.24 -2.68
CA ARG A 127 11.54 31.14 -4.06
C ARG A 127 11.76 29.75 -4.66
N VAL A 128 12.93 29.14 -4.40
CA VAL A 128 13.26 27.81 -4.91
C VAL A 128 12.51 26.73 -4.13
N GLY A 129 12.35 26.90 -2.81
CA GLY A 129 11.53 26.01 -1.99
C GLY A 129 10.07 25.97 -2.45
N GLY A 130 9.46 27.15 -2.71
CA GLY A 130 8.10 27.23 -3.23
C GLY A 130 7.94 26.65 -4.64
N LEU A 131 8.96 26.79 -5.51
CA LEU A 131 8.93 26.19 -6.84
C LEU A 131 9.03 24.65 -6.78
N MET A 132 9.86 24.10 -5.89
CA MET A 132 9.99 22.65 -5.69
C MET A 132 8.76 22.02 -5.04
N PHE A 133 7.95 22.79 -4.33
CA PHE A 133 6.68 22.34 -3.78
C PHE A 133 5.65 22.00 -4.88
N ILE A 134 5.66 22.70 -6.02
CA ILE A 134 4.64 22.49 -7.07
C ILE A 134 4.72 21.07 -7.66
N PRO A 135 5.88 20.56 -8.13
CA PRO A 135 5.97 19.18 -8.61
C PRO A 135 5.63 18.15 -7.54
N ALA A 136 6.04 18.37 -6.29
CA ALA A 136 5.73 17.47 -5.17
C ALA A 136 4.21 17.39 -4.96
N LEU A 137 3.52 18.54 -4.89
CA LEU A 137 2.07 18.62 -4.74
C LEU A 137 1.34 17.94 -5.91
N LEU A 138 1.77 18.19 -7.15
CA LEU A 138 1.17 17.56 -8.33
C LEU A 138 1.33 16.04 -8.29
N GLY A 139 2.51 15.55 -7.90
CA GLY A 139 2.76 14.12 -7.72
C GLY A 139 1.78 13.47 -6.74
N GLU A 140 1.59 14.09 -5.57
CA GLU A 140 0.64 13.61 -4.55
C GLU A 140 -0.81 13.65 -5.05
N VAL A 141 -1.21 14.69 -5.78
CA VAL A 141 -2.56 14.83 -6.35
C VAL A 141 -2.83 13.74 -7.39
N PHE A 142 -1.91 13.52 -8.32
CA PHE A 142 -2.07 12.48 -9.35
C PHE A 142 -2.09 11.08 -8.74
N TRP A 143 -1.24 10.83 -7.76
CA TRP A 143 -1.20 9.55 -7.06
C TRP A 143 -2.50 9.29 -6.27
N SER A 144 -3.01 10.30 -5.57
CA SER A 144 -4.29 10.24 -4.85
C SER A 144 -5.46 9.97 -5.79
N ALA A 145 -5.49 10.64 -6.95
CA ALA A 145 -6.51 10.43 -7.98
C ALA A 145 -6.48 8.99 -8.53
N ALA A 146 -5.28 8.43 -8.76
CA ALA A 146 -5.13 7.06 -9.23
C ALA A 146 -5.66 6.04 -8.20
N ILE A 147 -5.36 6.21 -6.91
CA ILE A 147 -5.87 5.34 -5.84
C ILE A 147 -7.38 5.46 -5.70
N LEU A 148 -7.91 6.68 -5.73
CA LEU A 148 -9.35 6.92 -5.59
C LEU A 148 -10.12 6.32 -6.77
N SER A 149 -9.56 6.40 -7.98
CA SER A 149 -10.07 5.72 -9.17
C SER A 149 -10.06 4.20 -9.00
N ALA A 150 -8.95 3.62 -8.51
CA ALA A 150 -8.86 2.18 -8.25
C ALA A 150 -9.89 1.73 -7.19
N LEU A 151 -10.05 2.49 -6.10
CA LEU A 151 -11.06 2.23 -5.07
C LEU A 151 -12.48 2.30 -5.67
N GLY A 152 -12.78 3.33 -6.45
CA GLY A 152 -14.06 3.47 -7.12
C GLY A 152 -14.34 2.34 -8.13
N ALA A 153 -13.32 1.87 -8.85
CA ALA A 153 -13.44 0.72 -9.74
C ALA A 153 -13.82 -0.56 -8.97
N THR A 154 -13.17 -0.81 -7.82
CA THR A 154 -13.51 -1.98 -6.99
C THR A 154 -14.94 -1.90 -6.43
N LEU A 155 -15.36 -0.71 -5.98
CA LEU A 155 -16.69 -0.50 -5.45
C LEU A 155 -17.77 -0.64 -6.54
N SER A 156 -17.50 -0.14 -7.75
CA SER A 156 -18.38 -0.23 -8.92
C SER A 156 -18.65 -1.69 -9.29
N VAL A 157 -17.63 -2.54 -9.28
CA VAL A 157 -17.78 -3.97 -9.58
C VAL A 157 -18.66 -4.68 -8.54
N ILE A 158 -18.48 -4.37 -7.25
CA ILE A 158 -19.18 -5.07 -6.16
C ILE A 158 -20.62 -4.58 -6.00
N LEU A 159 -20.83 -3.26 -5.99
CA LEU A 159 -22.16 -2.65 -5.84
C LEU A 159 -22.95 -2.65 -7.16
N ARG A 160 -22.29 -2.95 -8.29
CA ARG A 160 -22.85 -2.86 -9.65
C ARG A 160 -23.46 -1.47 -9.95
N ILE A 161 -22.83 -0.42 -9.43
CA ILE A 161 -23.18 0.98 -9.67
C ILE A 161 -22.16 1.62 -10.62
N ASP A 162 -22.52 2.77 -11.20
CA ASP A 162 -21.63 3.50 -12.11
C ASP A 162 -20.28 3.86 -11.46
N MET A 163 -19.21 3.85 -12.26
CA MET A 163 -17.85 4.11 -11.77
C MET A 163 -17.70 5.53 -11.25
N ASN A 164 -18.30 6.54 -11.89
CA ASN A 164 -18.19 7.93 -11.45
C ASN A 164 -18.87 8.11 -10.08
N ILE A 165 -20.06 7.52 -9.91
CA ILE A 165 -20.79 7.55 -8.63
C ILE A 165 -19.97 6.84 -7.55
N SER A 166 -19.35 5.70 -7.87
CA SER A 166 -18.52 4.93 -6.94
C SER A 166 -17.30 5.71 -6.44
N VAL A 167 -16.62 6.41 -7.35
CA VAL A 167 -15.47 7.26 -7.04
C VAL A 167 -15.89 8.40 -6.12
N VAL A 168 -16.99 9.09 -6.43
CA VAL A 168 -17.50 10.23 -5.62
C VAL A 168 -17.90 9.78 -4.22
N ILE A 169 -18.62 8.66 -4.09
CA ILE A 169 -19.01 8.11 -2.78
C ILE A 169 -17.75 7.75 -1.96
N SER A 170 -16.78 7.10 -2.58
CA SER A 170 -15.53 6.71 -1.92
C SER A 170 -14.75 7.94 -1.44
N ALA A 171 -14.70 9.00 -2.26
CA ALA A 171 -14.04 10.26 -1.91
C ALA A 171 -14.73 10.93 -0.72
N LEU A 172 -16.07 10.98 -0.72
CA LEU A 172 -16.85 11.56 0.35
C LEU A 172 -16.61 10.84 1.67
N ILE A 173 -16.65 9.50 1.67
CA ILE A 173 -16.34 8.70 2.86
C ILE A 173 -14.91 8.95 3.31
N ALA A 174 -13.96 9.04 2.37
CA ALA A 174 -12.56 9.27 2.67
C ALA A 174 -12.30 10.59 3.40
N VAL A 175 -12.92 11.66 2.89
CA VAL A 175 -12.91 12.99 3.48
C VAL A 175 -13.54 12.97 4.87
N VAL A 176 -14.76 12.44 5.00
CA VAL A 176 -15.50 12.47 6.29
C VAL A 176 -14.76 11.73 7.40
N TYR A 177 -14.20 10.54 7.15
CA TYR A 177 -13.46 9.84 8.21
C TYR A 177 -12.14 10.56 8.53
N THR A 178 -11.46 11.14 7.55
CA THR A 178 -10.19 11.83 7.77
C THR A 178 -10.38 13.06 8.66
N PHE A 179 -11.37 13.88 8.33
CA PHE A 179 -11.70 15.08 9.11
C PHE A 179 -12.17 14.75 10.53
N THR A 180 -12.81 13.61 10.76
CA THR A 180 -13.35 13.23 12.08
C THR A 180 -12.36 12.47 12.96
N GLY A 181 -11.41 11.72 12.38
CA GLY A 181 -10.49 10.85 13.11
C GLY A 181 -9.13 11.47 13.50
N GLY A 182 -8.57 12.34 12.65
CA GLY A 182 -7.21 12.88 12.83
C GLY A 182 -6.10 11.82 12.74
N LEU A 183 -4.84 12.26 12.88
CA LEU A 183 -3.63 11.45 12.64
C LEU A 183 -3.57 10.14 13.44
N TYR A 184 -4.07 10.15 14.68
CA TYR A 184 -4.10 8.98 15.54
C TYR A 184 -5.09 7.92 15.07
N ALA A 185 -6.31 8.31 14.69
CA ALA A 185 -7.29 7.35 14.19
C ALA A 185 -6.74 6.64 12.95
N VAL A 186 -6.10 7.39 12.06
CA VAL A 186 -5.51 6.89 10.83
C VAL A 186 -4.34 5.95 11.13
N ALA A 187 -3.44 6.32 12.03
CA ALA A 187 -2.34 5.44 12.44
C ALA A 187 -2.82 4.09 13.01
N TYR A 188 -3.90 4.08 13.81
CA TYR A 188 -4.46 2.83 14.32
C TYR A 188 -5.20 2.02 13.23
N THR A 189 -5.94 2.68 12.33
CA THR A 189 -6.58 1.98 11.23
C THR A 189 -5.58 1.40 10.24
N ASP A 190 -4.44 2.07 10.00
CA ASP A 190 -3.36 1.58 9.16
C ASP A 190 -2.79 0.26 9.68
N VAL A 191 -2.57 0.15 11.00
CA VAL A 191 -2.08 -1.09 11.63
C VAL A 191 -3.07 -2.24 11.45
N VAL A 192 -4.35 -1.98 11.68
CA VAL A 192 -5.41 -3.00 11.52
C VAL A 192 -5.53 -3.42 10.06
N GLN A 193 -5.49 -2.47 9.12
CA GLN A 193 -5.54 -2.74 7.69
C GLN A 193 -4.33 -3.55 7.22
N LEU A 194 -3.12 -3.17 7.61
CA LEU A 194 -1.90 -3.91 7.30
C LEU A 194 -1.96 -5.34 7.85
N PHE A 195 -2.48 -5.54 9.05
CA PHE A 195 -2.67 -6.86 9.63
C PHE A 195 -3.70 -7.70 8.85
N CYS A 196 -4.86 -7.12 8.53
CA CYS A 196 -5.88 -7.77 7.69
C CYS A 196 -5.32 -8.17 6.32
N ILE A 197 -4.49 -7.30 5.72
CA ILE A 197 -3.81 -7.56 4.46
C ILE A 197 -2.87 -8.74 4.58
N PHE A 198 -2.00 -8.72 5.59
CA PHE A 198 -1.02 -9.78 5.82
C PHE A 198 -1.69 -11.14 6.01
N VAL A 199 -2.66 -11.22 6.92
CA VAL A 199 -3.39 -12.47 7.19
C VAL A 199 -4.19 -12.90 5.96
N GLY A 200 -4.86 -11.96 5.28
CA GLY A 200 -5.65 -12.26 4.09
C GLY A 200 -4.82 -12.89 2.98
N LEU A 201 -3.66 -12.31 2.67
CA LEU A 201 -2.75 -12.86 1.66
C LEU A 201 -2.20 -14.23 2.07
N TRP A 202 -1.74 -14.37 3.32
CA TRP A 202 -1.18 -15.64 3.81
C TRP A 202 -2.18 -16.78 3.90
N VAL A 203 -3.46 -16.51 4.13
CA VAL A 203 -4.52 -17.53 4.08
C VAL A 203 -4.85 -17.91 2.63
N CYS A 204 -4.78 -16.96 1.69
CA CYS A 204 -5.04 -17.21 0.28
C CYS A 204 -3.95 -18.04 -0.41
N VAL A 205 -2.67 -17.86 -0.03
CA VAL A 205 -1.55 -18.61 -0.62
C VAL A 205 -1.72 -20.14 -0.53
N PRO A 206 -1.89 -20.77 0.65
CA PRO A 206 -2.05 -22.22 0.76
C PRO A 206 -3.37 -22.69 0.16
N ALA A 207 -4.44 -21.89 0.26
CA ALA A 207 -5.72 -22.23 -0.36
C ALA A 207 -5.61 -22.32 -1.89
N ALA A 208 -4.86 -21.39 -2.51
CA ALA A 208 -4.61 -21.40 -3.94
C ALA A 208 -3.67 -22.54 -4.36
N LEU A 209 -2.65 -22.86 -3.55
CA LEU A 209 -1.73 -23.98 -3.79
C LEU A 209 -2.39 -25.37 -3.73
N LEU A 210 -3.45 -25.51 -2.94
CA LEU A 210 -4.19 -26.77 -2.80
C LEU A 210 -5.19 -27.00 -3.94
N HIS A 211 -5.34 -26.03 -4.85
CA HIS A 211 -6.27 -26.15 -5.96
C HIS A 211 -5.74 -27.12 -7.03
N TYR A 212 -6.61 -27.99 -7.57
CA TYR A 212 -6.21 -29.01 -8.55
C TYR A 212 -5.65 -28.44 -9.87
N ALA A 213 -5.90 -27.16 -10.15
CA ALA A 213 -5.45 -26.46 -11.35
C ALA A 213 -4.00 -25.92 -11.25
N THR A 214 -3.41 -25.89 -10.06
CA THR A 214 -2.02 -25.44 -9.87
C THR A 214 -1.06 -26.62 -10.06
N LYS A 215 -0.15 -26.51 -11.02
CA LYS A 215 0.94 -27.48 -11.21
C LYS A 215 1.97 -27.34 -10.06
N ASP A 216 2.67 -28.41 -9.71
CA ASP A 216 3.69 -28.42 -8.66
C ASP A 216 4.73 -27.29 -8.85
N LEU A 217 4.81 -26.37 -7.87
CA LEU A 217 5.73 -25.23 -7.88
C LEU A 217 7.19 -25.63 -8.13
N ARG A 218 7.56 -26.82 -7.63
CA ARG A 218 8.94 -27.29 -7.60
C ARG A 218 9.45 -27.79 -8.96
N ARG A 219 8.55 -28.12 -9.90
CA ARG A 219 8.94 -28.69 -11.21
C ARG A 219 9.36 -27.64 -12.24
N ASN A 220 8.94 -26.38 -12.08
CA ASN A 220 9.18 -25.30 -13.04
C ASN A 220 10.05 -24.16 -12.48
N ALA A 221 10.87 -24.41 -11.46
CA ALA A 221 11.62 -23.35 -10.76
C ALA A 221 12.48 -22.45 -11.68
N GLU A 222 13.01 -22.99 -12.78
CA GLU A 222 13.77 -22.25 -13.79
C GLU A 222 12.91 -21.22 -14.53
N ASP A 223 11.64 -21.53 -14.76
CA ASP A 223 10.69 -20.71 -15.52
C ASP A 223 10.16 -19.50 -14.71
N TRP A 224 10.46 -19.47 -13.39
CA TRP A 224 9.94 -18.47 -12.44
C TRP A 224 11.04 -17.54 -11.94
N LEU A 225 12.30 -17.94 -12.01
CA LEU A 225 13.43 -17.05 -11.79
C LEU A 225 13.39 -15.91 -12.83
N GLY A 226 13.01 -16.23 -14.07
CA GLY A 226 13.00 -15.32 -15.20
C GLY A 226 14.40 -15.16 -15.79
N GLU A 227 14.48 -14.75 -17.05
CA GLU A 227 15.73 -14.31 -17.67
C GLU A 227 15.62 -12.80 -17.92
N ILE A 228 16.61 -12.04 -17.46
CA ILE A 228 16.80 -10.69 -18.00
C ILE A 228 17.40 -10.91 -19.39
N GLY A 229 16.71 -10.48 -20.44
CA GLY A 229 17.17 -10.68 -21.81
C GLY A 229 18.38 -9.83 -22.16
N GLY A 230 18.41 -9.31 -23.39
CA GLY A 230 19.58 -8.62 -23.93
C GLY A 230 19.97 -7.33 -23.19
N PHE A 231 21.11 -6.76 -23.57
CA PHE A 231 21.71 -5.53 -22.98
C PHE A 231 20.72 -4.37 -22.78
N LYS A 232 19.75 -4.18 -23.69
CA LYS A 232 18.73 -3.12 -23.61
C LYS A 232 17.75 -3.34 -22.45
N GLU A 233 17.33 -4.58 -22.21
CA GLU A 233 16.40 -4.93 -21.14
C GLU A 233 17.10 -4.87 -19.79
N THR A 234 18.36 -5.29 -19.70
CA THR A 234 19.19 -5.10 -18.50
C THR A 234 19.37 -3.61 -18.18
N SER A 235 19.62 -2.77 -19.18
CA SER A 235 19.76 -1.32 -18.97
C SER A 235 18.47 -0.68 -18.48
N LEU A 236 17.31 -1.08 -19.03
CA LEU A 236 16.01 -0.61 -18.57
C LEU A 236 15.70 -1.11 -17.15
N TRP A 237 16.07 -2.35 -16.83
CA TRP A 237 15.92 -2.92 -15.50
C TRP A 237 16.73 -2.14 -14.47
N ILE A 238 18.00 -1.83 -14.78
CA ILE A 238 18.85 -1.01 -13.91
C ILE A 238 18.26 0.40 -13.74
N ASP A 239 17.82 1.03 -14.83
CA ASP A 239 17.23 2.37 -14.80
C ASP A 239 15.96 2.42 -13.93
N CYS A 240 15.04 1.46 -14.10
CA CYS A 240 13.86 1.32 -13.25
C CYS A 240 14.23 1.08 -11.79
N MET A 241 15.24 0.24 -11.52
CA MET A 241 15.69 -0.04 -10.16
C MET A 241 16.27 1.22 -9.49
N LEU A 242 17.09 1.99 -10.21
CA LEU A 242 17.62 3.26 -9.72
C LEU A 242 16.51 4.28 -9.50
N LEU A 243 15.53 4.35 -10.41
CA LEU A 243 14.37 5.21 -10.27
C LEU A 243 13.55 4.86 -9.03
N LEU A 244 13.36 3.57 -8.72
CA LEU A 244 12.65 3.13 -7.52
C LEU A 244 13.42 3.45 -6.23
N ILE A 245 14.75 3.23 -6.23
CA ILE A 245 15.60 3.50 -5.07
C ILE A 245 15.69 5.00 -4.79
N PHE A 246 16.01 5.81 -5.79
CA PHE A 246 16.23 7.25 -5.61
C PHE A 246 14.94 8.06 -5.65
N GLY A 247 13.93 7.62 -6.41
CA GLY A 247 12.62 8.28 -6.48
C GLY A 247 11.79 8.07 -5.22
N GLY A 248 12.01 6.98 -4.47
CA GLY A 248 11.33 6.73 -3.20
C GLY A 248 11.85 7.56 -2.01
N ILE A 249 13.06 8.11 -2.11
CA ILE A 249 13.67 8.91 -1.03
C ILE A 249 12.97 10.27 -0.86
N PRO A 250 12.80 11.11 -1.91
CA PRO A 250 12.20 12.43 -1.78
C PRO A 250 10.66 12.37 -1.72
N TRP A 251 10.13 11.53 -0.82
CA TRP A 251 8.69 11.44 -0.60
C TRP A 251 8.32 12.13 0.73
N GLN A 252 7.41 13.10 0.65
CA GLN A 252 7.01 13.92 1.79
C GLN A 252 6.41 13.08 2.94
N VAL A 253 5.57 12.09 2.62
CA VAL A 253 4.93 11.20 3.60
C VAL A 253 5.97 10.39 4.39
N TYR A 254 7.05 9.96 3.73
CA TYR A 254 8.16 9.28 4.39
C TYR A 254 8.87 10.20 5.38
N PHE A 255 9.24 11.42 4.97
CA PHE A 255 9.94 12.35 5.84
C PHE A 255 9.10 12.84 7.00
N GLN A 256 7.79 13.06 6.82
CA GLN A 256 6.89 13.41 7.93
C GLN A 256 6.94 12.34 9.05
N ARG A 257 7.01 11.05 8.69
CA ARG A 257 7.07 9.95 9.66
C ARG A 257 8.43 9.84 10.34
N VAL A 258 9.50 9.95 9.57
CA VAL A 258 10.87 9.97 10.11
C VAL A 258 11.07 11.14 11.08
N LEU A 259 10.55 12.32 10.74
CA LEU A 259 10.68 13.54 11.54
C LEU A 259 9.79 13.51 12.80
N SER A 260 8.66 12.81 12.76
CA SER A 260 7.79 12.59 13.93
C SER A 260 8.44 11.79 15.06
N SER A 261 9.51 11.02 14.77
CA SER A 261 10.23 10.22 15.75
C SER A 261 10.93 11.10 16.80
N ARG A 262 10.92 10.66 18.08
CA ARG A 262 11.57 11.39 19.19
C ARG A 262 13.08 11.49 19.03
N THR A 263 13.72 10.44 18.54
CA THR A 263 15.18 10.32 18.48
C THR A 263 15.65 10.04 17.06
N SER A 264 16.87 10.47 16.73
CA SER A 264 17.50 10.18 15.45
C SER A 264 17.72 8.68 15.25
N SER A 265 18.15 7.96 16.30
CA SER A 265 18.23 6.49 16.28
C SER A 265 16.86 5.83 16.07
N GLY A 266 15.80 6.35 16.68
CA GLY A 266 14.44 5.86 16.47
C GLY A 266 13.96 6.10 15.03
N ALA A 267 14.33 7.24 14.43
CA ALA A 267 14.01 7.57 13.05
C ALA A 267 14.72 6.65 12.04
N GLN A 268 15.97 6.25 12.33
CA GLN A 268 16.69 5.27 11.52
C GLN A 268 16.10 3.88 11.66
N ASN A 269 15.88 3.41 12.90
CA ASN A 269 15.29 2.11 13.17
C ASN A 269 13.90 1.97 12.53
N LEU A 270 13.11 3.06 12.54
CA LEU A 270 11.83 3.15 11.86
C LEU A 270 11.96 2.78 10.38
N SER A 271 12.88 3.43 9.65
CA SER A 271 13.10 3.18 8.23
C SER A 271 13.66 1.78 7.95
N PHE A 272 14.61 1.29 8.77
CA PHE A 272 15.18 -0.05 8.60
C PHE A 272 14.14 -1.16 8.81
N VAL A 273 13.39 -1.10 9.92
CA VAL A 273 12.37 -2.10 10.21
C VAL A 273 11.23 -2.01 9.20
N ALA A 274 10.85 -0.79 8.77
CA ALA A 274 9.85 -0.64 7.72
C ALA A 274 10.30 -1.24 6.38
N GLY A 275 11.57 -1.06 5.99
CA GLY A 275 12.14 -1.66 4.78
C GLY A 275 12.12 -3.18 4.81
N ILE A 276 12.49 -3.79 5.94
CA ILE A 276 12.38 -5.25 6.14
C ILE A 276 10.91 -5.68 6.11
N GLY A 277 10.02 -4.91 6.75
CA GLY A 277 8.58 -5.15 6.75
C GLY A 277 8.00 -5.16 5.34
N CYS A 278 8.41 -4.24 4.47
CA CYS A 278 8.00 -4.21 3.07
C CYS A 278 8.43 -5.48 2.33
N LEU A 279 9.69 -5.93 2.50
CA LEU A 279 10.17 -7.17 1.90
C LEU A 279 9.35 -8.38 2.35
N LEU A 280 9.06 -8.49 3.65
CA LEU A 280 8.24 -9.57 4.19
C LEU A 280 6.80 -9.55 3.65
N MET A 281 6.23 -8.36 3.49
CA MET A 281 4.89 -8.16 2.94
C MET A 281 4.82 -8.44 1.43
N ALA A 282 5.95 -8.39 0.72
CA ALA A 282 6.03 -8.73 -0.69
C ALA A 282 6.10 -10.24 -0.97
N VAL A 283 6.42 -11.07 0.02
CA VAL A 283 6.52 -12.52 -0.16
C VAL A 283 5.17 -13.15 -0.54
N PRO A 284 4.05 -12.92 0.18
CA PRO A 284 2.76 -13.47 -0.20
C PRO A 284 2.27 -13.10 -1.61
N PRO A 285 2.30 -11.83 -2.06
CA PRO A 285 1.86 -11.49 -3.41
C PRO A 285 2.79 -12.02 -4.50
N ALA A 286 4.09 -12.11 -4.23
CA ALA A 286 5.00 -12.83 -5.13
C ALA A 286 4.53 -14.29 -5.25
N LEU A 287 4.33 -15.02 -4.14
CA LEU A 287 3.82 -16.39 -4.21
C LEU A 287 2.50 -16.50 -4.99
N ILE A 288 1.57 -15.55 -4.80
CA ILE A 288 0.31 -15.51 -5.56
C ILE A 288 0.54 -15.32 -7.07
N GLY A 289 1.43 -14.41 -7.47
CA GLY A 289 1.81 -14.25 -8.88
C GLY A 289 2.45 -15.52 -9.46
N ALA A 290 3.19 -16.26 -8.64
CA ALA A 290 3.89 -17.48 -9.02
C ALA A 290 2.89 -18.61 -9.26
N ILE A 291 1.92 -18.74 -8.34
CA ILE A 291 0.79 -19.64 -8.44
C ILE A 291 -0.03 -19.33 -9.70
N ALA A 292 -0.35 -18.05 -9.94
CA ALA A 292 -1.09 -17.62 -11.11
C ALA A 292 -0.40 -18.01 -12.42
N ARG A 293 0.93 -17.85 -12.51
CA ARG A 293 1.72 -18.21 -13.69
C ARG A 293 1.73 -19.71 -13.97
N ASN A 294 1.61 -20.54 -12.92
CA ASN A 294 1.68 -22.00 -13.02
C ASN A 294 0.32 -22.70 -12.95
N THR A 295 -0.73 -21.90 -12.87
CA THR A 295 -2.09 -22.38 -13.02
C THR A 295 -2.39 -22.54 -14.50
N ASP A 296 -2.90 -23.70 -14.89
CA ASP A 296 -3.53 -23.82 -16.20
C ASP A 296 -4.94 -23.22 -16.13
N TRP A 297 -5.08 -22.00 -16.64
CA TRP A 297 -6.34 -21.25 -16.58
C TRP A 297 -7.46 -21.89 -17.42
N ARG A 298 -7.17 -22.90 -18.25
CA ARG A 298 -8.20 -23.69 -18.94
C ARG A 298 -9.00 -24.59 -17.99
N LEU A 299 -8.37 -25.01 -16.90
CA LEU A 299 -8.97 -25.91 -15.91
C LEU A 299 -9.86 -25.16 -14.90
N THR A 300 -9.82 -23.83 -14.91
CA THR A 300 -10.68 -22.97 -14.08
C THR A 300 -11.94 -22.54 -14.84
N ASP A 301 -12.85 -21.89 -14.12
CA ASP A 301 -14.06 -21.27 -14.68
C ASP A 301 -13.79 -19.87 -15.27
N TYR A 302 -12.52 -19.44 -15.34
CA TYR A 302 -12.17 -18.13 -15.84
C TYR A 302 -12.37 -18.04 -17.36
N SER A 303 -13.27 -17.15 -17.78
CA SER A 303 -13.43 -16.76 -19.19
C SER A 303 -13.13 -15.27 -19.34
N PRO A 304 -12.02 -14.87 -19.98
CA PRO A 304 -11.59 -13.47 -20.06
C PRO A 304 -12.62 -12.58 -20.77
N TRP A 305 -13.32 -13.09 -21.77
CA TRP A 305 -14.28 -12.33 -22.57
C TRP A 305 -15.74 -12.73 -22.32
N ASN A 306 -16.02 -13.53 -21.29
CA ASN A 306 -17.36 -14.08 -21.01
C ASN A 306 -18.02 -14.77 -22.22
N ASN A 307 -17.23 -15.24 -23.18
CA ASN A 307 -17.69 -15.83 -24.43
C ASN A 307 -17.36 -17.34 -24.51
N GLY A 308 -17.10 -17.96 -23.36
CA GLY A 308 -16.79 -19.40 -23.25
C GLY A 308 -15.37 -19.81 -23.67
N THR A 309 -14.59 -18.90 -24.25
CA THR A 309 -13.17 -19.14 -24.58
C THR A 309 -12.35 -19.28 -23.31
N LYS A 310 -11.73 -20.45 -23.14
CA LYS A 310 -10.77 -20.74 -22.07
C LYS A 310 -9.35 -20.57 -22.60
N ILE A 311 -8.52 -19.85 -21.87
CA ILE A 311 -7.12 -19.60 -22.25
C ILE A 311 -6.19 -20.14 -21.17
N GLU A 312 -4.97 -20.46 -21.57
CA GLU A 312 -3.95 -21.09 -20.70
C GLU A 312 -3.31 -20.07 -19.74
N ALA A 313 -3.27 -18.80 -20.14
CA ALA A 313 -2.62 -17.71 -19.42
C ALA A 313 -3.50 -16.45 -19.43
N ILE A 314 -3.45 -15.63 -18.38
CA ILE A 314 -4.12 -14.33 -18.29
C ILE A 314 -3.58 -13.40 -19.42
N PRO A 315 -4.48 -12.75 -20.19
CA PRO A 315 -4.09 -11.88 -21.30
C PRO A 315 -3.54 -10.55 -20.78
N GLU A 316 -2.68 -9.89 -21.55
CA GLU A 316 -1.88 -8.71 -21.13
C GLU A 316 -2.71 -7.58 -20.55
N ASP A 317 -3.89 -7.34 -21.12
CA ASP A 317 -4.85 -6.32 -20.71
C ASP A 317 -5.48 -6.56 -19.32
N LYS A 318 -5.37 -7.78 -18.78
CA LYS A 318 -5.98 -8.17 -17.50
C LYS A 318 -4.97 -8.60 -16.43
N ARG A 319 -3.66 -8.50 -16.71
CA ARG A 319 -2.62 -8.93 -15.76
C ARG A 319 -2.58 -8.06 -14.50
N ASN A 320 -3.01 -6.80 -14.56
CA ASN A 320 -3.18 -5.92 -13.39
C ASN A 320 -4.17 -6.48 -12.35
N MET A 321 -5.01 -7.44 -12.74
CA MET A 321 -6.02 -8.09 -11.89
C MET A 321 -5.62 -9.51 -11.47
N VAL A 322 -4.36 -9.92 -11.62
CA VAL A 322 -3.87 -11.27 -11.24
C VAL A 322 -4.27 -11.64 -9.81
N VAL A 323 -4.05 -10.76 -8.84
CA VAL A 323 -4.37 -11.04 -7.42
C VAL A 323 -5.89 -11.25 -7.22
N PRO A 324 -6.78 -10.33 -7.63
CA PRO A 324 -8.22 -10.57 -7.61
C PRO A 324 -8.67 -11.86 -8.32
N LEU A 325 -8.09 -12.17 -9.48
CA LEU A 325 -8.44 -13.36 -10.26
C LEU A 325 -8.07 -14.65 -9.53
N VAL A 326 -6.89 -14.69 -8.90
CA VAL A 326 -6.49 -15.85 -8.08
C VAL A 326 -7.47 -16.04 -6.93
N PHE A 327 -7.86 -14.97 -6.25
CA PHE A 327 -8.80 -15.10 -5.14
C PHE A 327 -10.18 -15.56 -5.60
N GLN A 328 -10.66 -15.09 -6.74
CA GLN A 328 -11.98 -15.45 -7.22
C GLN A 328 -12.06 -16.88 -7.74
N TYR A 329 -11.04 -17.37 -8.45
CA TYR A 329 -11.11 -18.62 -9.21
C TYR A 329 -10.28 -19.78 -8.64
N LEU A 330 -9.29 -19.50 -7.79
CA LEU A 330 -8.40 -20.52 -7.22
C LEU A 330 -8.62 -20.74 -5.72
N THR A 331 -9.44 -19.92 -5.06
CA THR A 331 -9.71 -20.06 -3.62
C THR A 331 -11.17 -20.40 -3.34
N PRO A 332 -11.47 -21.19 -2.28
CA PRO A 332 -12.85 -21.49 -1.90
C PRO A 332 -13.60 -20.22 -1.49
N LYS A 333 -14.93 -20.21 -1.62
CA LYS A 333 -15.79 -19.02 -1.43
C LYS A 333 -15.55 -18.26 -0.12
N TRP A 334 -15.22 -18.95 0.97
CA TRP A 334 -14.89 -18.34 2.26
C TRP A 334 -13.54 -17.60 2.27
N VAL A 335 -12.57 -18.05 1.47
CA VAL A 335 -11.26 -17.40 1.31
C VAL A 335 -11.36 -16.25 0.31
N ALA A 336 -12.15 -16.40 -0.76
CA ALA A 336 -12.46 -15.31 -1.68
C ALA A 336 -13.15 -14.13 -0.97
N PHE A 337 -13.99 -14.41 0.03
CA PHE A 337 -14.58 -13.40 0.91
C PHE A 337 -13.51 -12.61 1.68
N ILE A 338 -12.53 -13.29 2.27
CA ILE A 338 -11.38 -12.67 2.95
C ILE A 338 -10.50 -11.91 1.95
N GLY A 339 -10.31 -12.44 0.74
CA GLY A 339 -9.60 -11.77 -0.35
C GLY A 339 -10.28 -10.47 -0.81
N THR A 340 -11.62 -10.44 -0.81
CA THR A 340 -12.39 -9.22 -1.13
C THR A 340 -12.22 -8.16 -0.02
N GLN A 341 -12.18 -8.60 1.24
CA GLN A 341 -11.85 -7.74 2.38
C GLN A 341 -10.44 -7.16 2.27
N TYR A 342 -9.48 -7.95 1.77
CA TYR A 342 -8.13 -7.51 1.47
C TYR A 342 -8.14 -6.39 0.40
N VAL A 343 -8.82 -6.56 -0.73
CA VAL A 343 -8.84 -5.54 -1.81
C VAL A 343 -9.35 -4.20 -1.27
N LEU A 344 -10.42 -4.24 -0.47
CA LEU A 344 -10.96 -3.06 0.18
C LEU A 344 -9.97 -2.48 1.19
N SER A 345 -9.37 -3.30 2.05
CA SER A 345 -8.37 -2.87 3.05
C SER A 345 -7.23 -2.09 2.41
N VAL A 346 -6.73 -2.59 1.29
CA VAL A 346 -5.59 -2.02 0.60
C VAL A 346 -5.93 -0.69 -0.07
N CYS A 347 -7.06 -0.63 -0.77
CA CYS A 347 -7.52 0.61 -1.41
C CYS A 347 -7.86 1.67 -0.36
N PHE A 348 -8.47 1.29 0.77
CA PHE A 348 -8.73 2.17 1.90
C PHE A 348 -7.46 2.69 2.54
N LEU A 349 -6.52 1.80 2.87
CA LEU A 349 -5.24 2.15 3.47
C LEU A 349 -4.50 3.19 2.64
N SER A 350 -4.43 2.95 1.33
CA SER A 350 -3.76 3.86 0.40
C SER A 350 -4.44 5.24 0.44
N CYS A 351 -5.77 5.32 0.44
CA CYS A 351 -6.51 6.58 0.48
C CYS A 351 -6.36 7.34 1.82
N CYS A 352 -6.34 6.62 2.96
CA CYS A 352 -6.18 7.21 4.31
C CYS A 352 -4.88 7.95 4.52
N ILE A 353 -3.82 7.40 3.93
CA ILE A 353 -2.49 7.96 4.07
C ILE A 353 -2.38 9.28 3.29
N PHE A 354 -3.00 9.42 2.11
CA PHE A 354 -2.91 10.69 1.36
C PHE A 354 -3.79 11.81 1.91
N PHE A 355 -4.96 11.51 2.48
CA PHE A 355 -5.81 12.60 2.99
C PHE A 355 -5.28 13.22 4.31
N ASN A 356 -4.34 12.58 5.00
CA ASN A 356 -3.79 13.06 6.28
C ASN A 356 -2.42 13.74 6.19
N TYR A 357 -1.73 13.63 5.06
CA TYR A 357 -0.32 13.97 4.92
C TYR A 357 -0.08 14.79 3.65
#